data_AF-A0A429M6M3-F1
#
_entry.id   AF-A0A429M6M3-F1
#
_cell.length_a   1.000
_cell.length_b   1.000
_cell.length_c   1.000
_cell.angle_alpha   90.00
_cell.angle_beta   90.00
_cell.angle_gamma   90.00
#
_symmetry.space_group_name_H-M   'P 1'
#
loop_
_entity.id
_entity.type
_entity.pdbx_description
1 polymer ?
#
loop_
_entity_poly.entity_id
_entity_poly.type
_entity_poly.pdbx_seq_one_letter_code
_entity_poly.pdbx_strand_id
1 'polypeptide(L)' 'MSYLYLTVLFPLIGFILLAAGRDKLSENVAAIIGVGSVGLSALFALIAGMAFTSSGQQVFVQNLWTW' A
#
# COMPACT_ATOMS: atom_id res chain seq x y z
N MET A 1 2.83 8.37 14.03
CA MET A 1 1.92 7.30 13.59
C MET A 1 2.56 6.59 12.41
N SER A 2 2.56 5.26 12.39
CA SER A 2 3.24 4.51 11.32
C SER A 2 2.35 4.42 10.08
N TYR A 3 2.88 4.84 8.93
CA TYR A 3 2.21 4.69 7.63
C TYR A 3 2.36 3.29 7.03
N LEU A 4 2.96 2.34 7.76
CA LEU A 4 3.28 1.01 7.27
C LEU A 4 2.03 0.25 6.75
N TYR A 5 0.87 0.44 7.38
CA TYR A 5 -0.37 -0.23 6.97
C TYR A 5 -0.82 0.14 5.55
N LEU A 6 -0.43 1.32 5.04
CA LEU A 6 -0.79 1.77 3.69
C LEU A 6 -0.12 0.91 2.60
N THR A 7 1.02 0.28 2.91
CA THR A 7 1.70 -0.66 2.00
C THR A 7 0.84 -1.87 1.65
N VAL A 8 -0.08 -2.25 2.55
CA VAL A 8 -1.05 -3.35 2.38
C VAL A 8 -2.43 -2.84 1.98
N LEU A 9 -2.84 -1.68 2.49
CA LEU A 9 -4.17 -1.14 2.22
C LEU A 9 -4.33 -0.72 0.75
N PHE A 10 -3.35 -0.02 0.16
CA PHE A 10 -3.49 0.41 -1.25
C PHE A 10 -3.61 -0.77 -2.22
N PRO A 11 -2.78 -1.83 -2.15
CA PRO A 11 -2.90 -2.96 -3.06
C PRO A 11 -4.19 -3.74 -2.81
N LEU A 12 -4.67 -3.82 -1.57
CA LEU A 12 -5.96 -4.44 -1.26
C LEU A 12 -7.13 -3.67 -1.91
N ILE A 13 -7.12 -2.34 -1.81
CA ILE A 13 -8.12 -1.49 -2.49
C ILE A 13 -8.01 -1.66 -4.01
N GLY A 14 -6.79 -1.60 -4.56
CA GLY A 14 -6.55 -1.80 -5.99
C GLY A 14 -7.06 -3.15 -6.48
N PHE A 15 -6.78 -4.22 -5.74
CA PHE A 15 -7.30 -5.56 -5.99
C PHE A 15 -8.84 -5.59 -5.97
N ILE A 16 -9.49 -5.04 -4.95
CA ILE A 16 -10.96 -5.02 -4.85
C ILE A 16 -11.57 -4.27 -6.04
N LEU A 17 -11.01 -3.11 -6.41
CA LEU A 17 -11.49 -2.31 -7.53
C LEU A 17 -11.36 -3.06 -8.86
N LEU A 18 -10.22 -3.70 -9.12
CA LEU A 18 -9.99 -4.49 -10.34
C LEU A 18 -10.88 -5.74 -10.37
N ALA A 19 -10.98 -6.47 -9.25
CA ALA A 19 -11.76 -7.69 -9.15
C ALA A 19 -13.27 -7.45 -9.26
N ALA A 20 -13.77 -6.32 -8.74
CA ALA A 20 -15.17 -5.90 -8.89
C ALA A 20 -15.43 -5.28 -10.27
N GLY A 21 -14.44 -4.59 -10.83
CA GLY A 21 -14.51 -3.90 -12.12
C GLY A 21 -14.51 -4.84 -13.33
N ARG A 22 -13.83 -5.99 -13.27
CA ARG A 22 -13.73 -7.00 -14.36
C ARG A 22 -13.73 -6.36 -15.77
N ASP A 23 -14.65 -6.80 -16.62
CA ASP A 23 -14.78 -6.38 -18.02
C ASP A 23 -15.41 -4.98 -18.21
N LYS A 24 -15.73 -4.29 -17.11
CA LYS A 24 -16.36 -2.95 -17.14
C LYS A 24 -15.34 -1.81 -17.13
N LEU A 25 -14.06 -2.11 -16.88
CA LEU A 25 -12.99 -1.12 -16.88
C LEU A 25 -12.30 -1.09 -18.25
N SER A 26 -12.04 0.11 -18.76
CA SER A 26 -11.13 0.24 -19.90
C SER A 26 -9.71 -0.12 -19.50
N GLU A 27 -8.90 -0.56 -20.46
CA GLU A 27 -7.51 -0.96 -20.24
C GLU A 27 -6.69 0.13 -19.52
N ASN A 28 -6.83 1.39 -19.94
CA ASN A 28 -6.14 2.51 -19.31
C ASN A 28 -6.55 2.71 -17.84
N VAL A 29 -7.84 2.56 -17.53
CA VAL A 29 -8.33 2.69 -16.14
C VAL A 29 -7.80 1.55 -15.29
N ALA A 30 -7.85 0.31 -15.78
CA ALA A 30 -7.31 -0.84 -15.09
C ALA A 30 -5.79 -0.70 -14.84
N ALA A 31 -5.04 -0.22 -15.83
CA ALA A 31 -3.61 0.04 -15.71
C ALA A 31 -3.29 1.10 -14.65
N ILE A 32 -4.04 2.21 -14.64
CA ILE A 32 -3.87 3.27 -13.64
C ILE A 32 -4.16 2.76 -12.22
N ILE A 33 -5.22 1.97 -12.03
CA ILE A 33 -5.55 1.40 -10.71
C ILE A 33 -4.43 0.45 -10.25
N GLY A 34 -4.00 -0.46 -11.12
CA GLY A 34 -2.95 -1.43 -10.81
C GLY A 34 -1.64 -0.74 -10.42
N VAL A 35 -1.07 0.04 -11.34
CA VAL A 35 0.21 0.72 -11.12
C VAL A 35 0.10 1.78 -10.02
N GLY A 36 -1.01 2.52 -9.96
CA GLY A 36 -1.26 3.54 -8.94
C GLY A 36 -1.31 2.96 -7.53
N SER A 37 -1.98 1.82 -7.33
CA SER A 37 -2.04 1.17 -6.02
C SER A 37 -0.66 0.76 -5.50
N VAL A 38 0.15 0.12 -6.34
CA VAL A 38 1.52 -0.30 -6.00
C VAL A 38 2.45 0.90 -5.86
N GLY A 39 2.32 1.91 -6.72
CA GLY A 39 3.10 3.14 -6.67
C GLY A 39 2.86 3.94 -5.38
N LEU A 40 1.61 4.06 -4.94
CA LEU A 40 1.28 4.66 -3.66
C LEU A 40 1.83 3.84 -2.48
N SER A 41 1.76 2.51 -2.53
CA SER A 41 2.44 1.67 -1.52
C SER A 41 3.93 1.92 -1.45
N ALA A 42 4.61 2.01 -2.60
CA ALA A 42 6.04 2.26 -2.66
C ALA A 42 6.40 3.65 -2.09
N LEU A 43 5.62 4.68 -2.40
CA LEU A 43 5.80 6.03 -1.86
C LEU A 43 5.70 6.02 -0.32
N PHE A 44 4.69 5.38 0.24
CA PHE A 44 4.52 5.34 1.69
C PHE A 44 5.50 4.41 2.39
N ALA A 45 5.97 3.35 1.72
CA ALA A 45 7.10 2.54 2.19
C ALA A 45 8.38 3.38 2.29
N LEU A 46 8.66 4.22 1.28
CA LEU A 46 9.80 5.14 1.30
C LEU A 46 9.70 6.15 2.46
N ILE A 47 8.53 6.78 2.64
CA ILE A 47 8.30 7.72 3.74
C ILE A 47 8.49 7.04 5.10
N ALA A 48 7.90 5.86 5.30
CA ALA A 48 8.06 5.10 6.53
C ALA A 48 9.52 4.66 6.77
N GLY A 49 10.23 4.25 5.71
CA GLY A 49 11.63 3.87 5.75
C GLY A 49 12.54 5.03 6.17
N MET A 50 12.37 6.22 5.59
CA MET A 50 13.13 7.42 5.98
C MET A 50 12.87 7.84 7.43
N ALA A 51 11.62 7.72 7.88
CA ALA A 51 11.27 7.97 9.28
C ALA A 51 11.94 6.95 10.21
N PHE A 52 11.93 5.66 9.82
CA PHE A 52 12.58 4.59 10.58
C PHE A 52 14.10 4.80 10.69
N THR A 53 14.79 5.08 9.59
CA THR A 53 16.25 5.31 9.62
C THR A 53 16.63 6.53 10.46
N SER A 54 15.75 7.53 10.55
CA SER A 54 15.96 8.74 11.36
C SER A 54 15.57 8.57 12.83
N SER A 55 14.88 7.48 13.19
CA SER A 55 14.31 7.27 14.53
C SER A 55 15.30 6.71 15.55
N GLY A 56 16.43 6.15 15.11
CA GLY A 56 17.36 5.40 15.95
C GLY A 56 16.84 4.04 16.45
N GLN A 57 15.63 3.63 16.03
CA GLN A 57 15.06 2.33 16.37
C GLN A 57 15.79 1.22 15.59
N GLN A 58 16.06 0.09 16.26
CA GLN A 58 16.60 -1.11 15.60
C GLN A 58 15.49 -1.97 14.98
N VAL A 59 14.32 -2.02 15.63
CA VAL A 59 13.17 -2.81 15.21
C VAL A 59 11.89 -2.04 15.52
N PHE A 60 10.93 -2.09 14.60
CA PHE A 60 9.57 -1.61 14.81
C PHE A 60 8.59 -2.77 14.64
N VAL A 61 7.78 -3.03 15.67
CA VAL A 61 6.74 -4.07 15.64
C VAL A 61 5.37 -3.42 15.80
N GLN A 62 4.48 -3.66 14.84
CA GLN A 62 3.08 -3.23 14.90
C GLN A 62 2.19 -4.46 14.98
N ASN A 63 1.79 -4.84 16.20
CA ASN A 63 0.82 -5.90 16.42
C ASN A 63 -0.59 -5.43 16.02
N LEU A 64 -1.23 -6.11 15.07
CA LEU A 64 -2.57 -5.75 14.60
C LEU A 64 -3.67 -6.48 15.38
N TRP A 65 -3.51 -7.78 15.58
CA TRP A 65 -4.39 -8.62 16.40
C TRP A 65 -3.64 -9.90 16.82
N THR A 66 -4.20 -10.64 17.77
CA THR A 66 -3.80 -12.03 18.07
C THR A 66 -4.80 -12.94 17.37
N TRP A 67 -4.31 -13.85 16.53
CA TRP A 67 -5.17 -14.74 15.74
C TRP A 67 -6.03 -15.63 16.64
#